data_AF-A0A9D7XQ77-F1
#
_entry.id   AF-A0A9D7XQ77-F1
#
_cell.length_a   1.000
_cell.length_b   1.000
_cell.length_c   1.000
_cell.angle_alpha   90.00
_cell.angle_beta   90.00
_cell.angle_gamma   90.00
#
_symmetry.space_group_name_H-M   'P 1'
#
loop_
_entity.id
_entity.type
_entity.pdbx_description
1 polymer ?
#
loop_
_entity_poly.entity_id
_entity_poly.type
_entity_poly.pdbx_seq_one_letter_code
_entity_poly.pdbx_strand_id
1 'polypeptide(L)'
;MKTLKWLQLQGNNLTGEIPNEIGNLKELNRLELNVNQLSGEIPKEIGNLTNLTWLRLSQNRLQGRIPIELSNVNNLSRFFQLQNNLLTGCIPDSLFIHCDVESHSLSSNPGLPWGGDFERFCNGEDQIGAPCDDDSPNTINDIITSECECKGEINCNPSIVLDKVIIKRNKGSVLGSIELFLSGGNGNITVIWTNGSKGLKLINLLPGLYSCQVTDSIGCTIDFGPFRVGHIPFEDNSTPITIGDTLIHPLVGMPHNYLPLYDINERPEDANSTYSNEFLNEVSLYPNPTKDILNVTLSIDKVESIHISISNMIGSTLNYQNFIDHALTAHFDLSNLPAGVYFISIQTDRGRAIRKAIKT
;
A
#
# COMPACT_ATOMS: atom_id res chain seq x y z
N MET A 1 4.83 24.35 -45.77
CA MET A 1 6.05 24.96 -45.20
C MET A 1 7.22 23.95 -45.20
N LYS A 2 7.66 23.43 -46.36
CA LYS A 2 8.67 22.35 -46.42
C LYS A 2 10.13 22.80 -46.18
N THR A 3 10.37 24.08 -45.95
CA THR A 3 11.72 24.68 -45.85
C THR A 3 11.97 25.39 -44.52
N LEU A 4 11.03 25.35 -43.58
CA LEU A 4 11.17 26.05 -42.31
C LEU A 4 12.29 25.40 -41.50
N LYS A 5 13.32 26.17 -41.17
CA LYS A 5 14.48 25.71 -40.39
C LYS A 5 14.39 26.07 -38.91
N TRP A 6 13.76 27.20 -38.60
CA TRP A 6 13.63 27.68 -37.23
C TRP A 6 12.18 28.08 -36.99
N LEU A 7 11.60 27.51 -35.93
CA LEU A 7 10.30 27.90 -35.40
C LEU A 7 10.53 28.35 -33.95
N GLN A 8 10.48 29.66 -33.74
CA GLN A 8 10.74 30.30 -32.45
C GLN A 8 9.49 31.08 -32.05
N LEU A 9 8.73 30.50 -31.11
CA LEU A 9 7.48 31.04 -30.59
C LEU A 9 7.49 31.15 -29.06
N GLN A 10 8.68 31.12 -28.46
CA GLN A 10 8.86 31.18 -27.02
C GLN A 10 8.42 32.53 -26.43
N GLY A 11 7.93 32.52 -25.19
CA GLY A 11 7.57 33.74 -24.45
C GLY A 11 6.27 34.39 -24.93
N ASN A 12 5.27 33.59 -25.29
CA ASN A 12 3.95 34.04 -25.71
C ASN A 12 2.86 33.44 -24.80
N ASN A 13 1.59 33.72 -25.12
CA ASN A 13 0.41 33.15 -24.46
C ASN A 13 -0.26 32.09 -25.35
N LEU A 14 0.51 31.30 -26.11
CA LEU A 14 -0.06 30.25 -26.95
C LEU A 14 -0.69 29.17 -26.08
N THR A 15 -1.90 28.74 -26.45
CA THR A 15 -2.70 27.72 -25.77
C THR A 15 -3.06 26.60 -26.75
N GLY A 16 -3.61 25.50 -26.22
CA GLY A 16 -3.97 24.34 -27.03
C GLY A 16 -2.79 23.39 -27.23
N GLU A 17 -2.99 22.39 -28.08
CA GLU A 17 -2.02 21.31 -28.27
C GLU A 17 -0.96 21.64 -29.32
N ILE A 18 0.19 20.96 -29.22
CA ILE A 18 1.16 20.95 -30.32
C ILE A 18 0.61 20.02 -31.41
N PRO A 19 0.32 20.52 -32.63
CA PRO A 19 -0.28 19.71 -33.67
C PRO A 19 0.68 18.64 -34.19
N ASN A 20 0.17 17.44 -34.49
CA ASN A 20 0.94 16.32 -35.05
C ASN A 20 1.63 16.70 -36.38
N GLU A 21 1.05 17.64 -37.13
CA GLU A 21 1.61 18.18 -38.36
C GLU A 21 2.99 18.85 -38.18
N ILE A 22 3.41 19.15 -36.94
CA ILE A 22 4.76 19.63 -36.66
C ILE A 22 5.83 18.69 -37.24
N GLY A 23 5.57 17.37 -37.24
CA GLY A 23 6.46 16.35 -37.80
C GLY A 23 6.66 16.43 -39.32
N ASN A 24 5.87 17.24 -40.03
CA ASN A 24 6.04 17.47 -41.47
C ASN A 24 7.17 18.46 -41.79
N LEU A 25 7.70 19.18 -40.80
CA LEU A 25 8.75 20.18 -40.96
C LEU A 25 10.15 19.53 -40.98
N LYS A 26 10.41 18.62 -41.91
CA LYS A 26 11.64 17.77 -41.94
C LYS A 26 12.96 18.55 -41.96
N GLU A 27 12.96 19.79 -42.42
CA GLU A 27 14.14 20.68 -42.44
C GLU A 27 14.34 21.47 -41.14
N LEU A 28 13.47 21.28 -40.15
CA LEU A 28 13.50 22.04 -38.91
C LEU A 28 14.73 21.64 -38.08
N ASN A 29 15.50 22.66 -37.71
CA ASN A 29 16.69 22.57 -36.89
C ASN A 29 16.46 23.11 -35.47
N ARG A 30 15.54 24.08 -35.33
CA ARG A 30 15.17 24.67 -34.03
C ARG A 30 13.66 24.69 -33.83
N LEU A 31 13.21 24.08 -32.75
CA LEU A 31 11.85 24.16 -32.25
C LEU A 31 11.87 24.73 -30.83
N GLU A 32 11.49 26.00 -30.70
CA GLU A 32 11.40 26.70 -29.42
C GLU A 32 9.96 27.14 -29.18
N LEU A 33 9.27 26.41 -28.30
CA LEU A 33 7.88 26.65 -27.88
C LEU A 33 7.78 26.94 -26.37
N ASN A 34 8.92 27.07 -25.69
CA ASN A 34 8.98 27.24 -24.24
C ASN A 34 8.36 28.57 -23.76
N VAL A 35 7.96 28.64 -22.48
CA VAL A 35 7.31 29.82 -21.89
C VAL A 35 6.01 30.17 -22.64
N ASN A 36 5.07 29.24 -22.62
CA ASN A 36 3.73 29.37 -23.19
C ASN A 36 2.71 28.66 -22.27
N GLN A 37 1.48 28.46 -22.75
CA GLN A 37 0.41 27.74 -22.04
C GLN A 37 -0.08 26.54 -22.87
N LEU A 38 0.81 25.94 -23.66
CA LEU A 38 0.48 24.76 -24.47
C LEU A 38 0.11 23.59 -23.56
N SER A 39 -0.88 22.81 -23.96
CA SER A 39 -1.44 21.69 -23.20
C SER A 39 -1.46 20.41 -24.03
N GLY A 40 -1.97 19.31 -23.48
CA GLY A 40 -2.01 18.02 -24.15
C GLY A 40 -0.66 17.33 -24.17
N GLU A 41 -0.55 16.25 -24.95
CA GLU A 41 0.66 15.43 -25.01
C GLU A 41 1.73 16.03 -25.92
N ILE A 42 2.99 15.62 -25.72
CA ILE A 42 4.03 15.85 -26.70
C ILE A 42 3.74 14.91 -27.90
N PRO A 43 3.51 15.43 -29.11
CA PRO A 43 3.20 14.58 -30.25
C PRO A 43 4.43 13.73 -30.62
N LYS A 44 4.23 12.42 -30.76
CA LYS A 44 5.27 11.47 -31.19
C LYS A 44 5.88 11.84 -32.54
N GLU A 45 5.15 12.58 -33.36
CA GLU A 45 5.59 13.12 -34.63
C GLU A 45 6.76 14.11 -34.48
N ILE A 46 7.15 14.57 -33.29
CA ILE A 46 8.44 15.28 -33.12
C ILE A 46 9.61 14.36 -33.45
N GLY A 47 9.49 13.04 -33.23
CA GLY A 47 10.49 12.05 -33.63
C GLY A 47 10.78 12.01 -35.14
N ASN A 48 9.91 12.60 -35.96
CA ASN A 48 10.10 12.73 -37.40
C ASN A 48 11.06 13.86 -37.80
N LEU A 49 11.51 14.70 -36.86
CA LEU A 49 12.29 15.92 -37.10
C LEU A 49 13.79 15.67 -36.89
N THR A 50 14.34 14.73 -37.66
CA THR A 50 15.70 14.21 -37.46
C THR A 50 16.82 15.25 -37.62
N ASN A 51 16.56 16.44 -38.15
CA ASN A 51 17.51 17.55 -38.27
C ASN A 51 17.53 18.51 -37.06
N LEU A 52 16.65 18.31 -36.07
CA LEU A 52 16.60 19.16 -34.88
C LEU A 52 17.90 19.04 -34.08
N THR A 53 18.43 20.20 -33.71
CA THR A 53 19.55 20.34 -32.77
C THR A 53 19.14 21.14 -31.52
N TRP A 54 18.01 21.86 -31.58
CA TRP A 54 17.34 22.53 -30.44
C TRP A 54 15.89 22.08 -30.30
N LEU A 55 15.54 21.52 -29.14
CA LEU A 55 14.16 21.26 -28.72
C LEU A 55 13.92 21.89 -27.35
N ARG A 56 13.06 22.91 -27.30
CA ARG A 56 12.67 23.58 -26.04
C ARG A 56 11.16 23.63 -25.94
N LEU A 57 10.61 22.82 -25.04
CA LEU A 57 9.19 22.73 -24.71
C LEU A 57 8.91 23.09 -23.25
N SER A 58 9.93 23.52 -22.50
CA SER A 58 9.85 23.85 -21.07
C SER A 58 8.89 24.99 -20.75
N GLN A 59 8.39 25.04 -19.51
CA GLN A 59 7.44 26.05 -19.04
C GLN A 59 6.17 26.11 -19.92
N ASN A 60 5.47 24.98 -19.97
CA ASN A 60 4.15 24.82 -20.58
C ASN A 60 3.26 23.99 -19.62
N ARG A 61 2.13 23.50 -20.10
CA ARG A 61 1.23 22.57 -19.40
C ARG A 61 1.14 21.24 -20.15
N LEU A 62 2.24 20.83 -20.80
CA LEU A 62 2.29 19.55 -21.53
C LEU A 62 2.20 18.41 -20.54
N GLN A 63 1.40 17.40 -20.85
CA GLN A 63 1.07 16.29 -19.96
C GLN A 63 1.30 14.93 -20.63
N GLY A 64 1.10 13.86 -19.87
CA GLY A 64 1.26 12.49 -20.37
C GLY A 64 2.71 12.06 -20.46
N ARG A 65 2.95 10.92 -21.12
CA ARG A 65 4.28 10.30 -21.21
C ARG A 65 5.17 11.00 -22.22
N ILE A 66 6.48 10.96 -21.98
CA ILE A 66 7.47 11.36 -22.99
C ILE A 66 7.45 10.31 -24.12
N PRO A 67 7.17 10.70 -25.38
CA PRO A 67 7.09 9.74 -26.47
C PRO A 67 8.47 9.14 -26.77
N ILE A 68 8.51 7.81 -26.89
CA ILE A 68 9.74 7.06 -27.18
C ILE A 68 10.38 7.51 -28.50
N GLU A 69 9.57 8.00 -29.45
CA GLU A 69 10.01 8.50 -30.75
C GLU A 69 10.94 9.71 -30.65
N LEU A 70 11.04 10.41 -29.52
CA LEU A 70 12.08 11.44 -29.32
C LEU A 70 13.49 10.86 -29.41
N SER A 71 13.68 9.55 -29.22
CA SER A 71 14.95 8.89 -29.47
C SER A 71 15.30 8.74 -30.96
N ASN A 72 14.45 9.21 -31.88
CA ASN A 72 14.80 9.29 -33.30
C ASN A 72 15.48 10.63 -33.66
N VAL A 73 15.43 11.61 -32.76
CA VAL A 73 15.96 12.97 -32.98
C VAL A 73 17.46 13.03 -32.67
N ASN A 74 18.23 12.17 -33.31
CA ASN A 74 19.63 11.86 -32.96
C ASN A 74 20.62 13.01 -33.17
N ASN A 75 20.21 14.10 -33.84
CA ASN A 75 21.03 15.29 -34.04
C ASN A 75 20.88 16.32 -32.91
N LEU A 76 20.03 16.06 -31.90
CA LEU A 76 19.97 16.90 -30.71
C LEU A 76 21.36 16.97 -30.05
N SER A 77 21.85 18.19 -29.91
CA SER A 77 23.21 18.44 -29.42
C SER A 77 23.31 19.68 -28.55
N ARG A 78 22.34 20.60 -28.65
CA ARG A 78 22.39 21.89 -27.97
C ARG A 78 21.40 21.99 -26.83
N PHE A 79 20.12 21.74 -27.11
CA PHE A 79 19.07 21.87 -26.10
C PHE A 79 18.05 20.74 -26.21
N PHE A 80 17.82 20.06 -25.08
CA PHE A 80 16.74 19.11 -24.86
C PHE A 80 16.02 19.48 -23.55
N GLN A 81 15.08 20.42 -23.64
CA GLN A 81 14.48 21.06 -22.46
C GLN A 81 12.97 20.80 -22.40
N LEU A 82 12.55 19.96 -21.44
CA LEU A 82 11.14 19.64 -21.16
C LEU A 82 10.72 20.03 -19.73
N GLN A 83 11.60 20.67 -18.95
CA GLN A 83 11.35 21.02 -17.56
C GLN A 83 10.16 21.96 -17.35
N ASN A 84 9.53 21.94 -16.16
CA ASN A 84 8.33 22.72 -15.82
C ASN A 84 7.17 22.42 -16.78
N ASN A 85 6.69 21.18 -16.74
CA ASN A 85 5.48 20.68 -17.41
C ASN A 85 4.77 19.72 -16.44
N LEU A 86 3.81 18.94 -16.93
CA LEU A 86 3.03 17.93 -16.20
C LEU A 86 3.29 16.52 -16.77
N LEU A 87 4.52 16.26 -17.22
CA LEU A 87 4.88 14.97 -17.82
C LEU A 87 4.88 13.87 -16.75
N THR A 88 4.49 12.66 -17.13
CA THR A 88 4.31 11.54 -16.21
C THR A 88 4.87 10.22 -16.73
N GLY A 89 5.02 9.24 -15.84
CA GLY A 89 5.47 7.89 -16.16
C GLY A 89 6.98 7.80 -16.35
N CYS A 90 7.46 6.62 -16.77
CA CYS A 90 8.88 6.40 -16.99
C CYS A 90 9.44 7.29 -18.11
N ILE A 91 10.69 7.73 -17.93
CA ILE A 91 11.52 8.27 -18.99
C ILE A 91 11.93 7.09 -19.90
N PRO A 92 11.65 7.12 -21.21
CA PRO A 92 12.02 6.01 -22.08
C PRO A 92 13.54 5.79 -22.12
N ASP A 93 13.98 4.55 -21.87
CA ASP A 93 15.41 4.19 -21.86
C ASP A 93 16.12 4.58 -23.17
N SER A 94 15.42 4.58 -24.30
CA SER A 94 16.00 5.03 -25.58
C SER A 94 16.48 6.48 -25.58
N LEU A 95 16.09 7.30 -24.59
CA LEU A 95 16.58 8.67 -24.41
C LEU A 95 17.97 8.75 -23.75
N PHE A 96 18.61 7.64 -23.39
CA PHE A 96 20.04 7.64 -23.00
C PHE A 96 20.92 8.35 -24.03
N ILE A 97 20.56 8.32 -25.31
CA ILE A 97 21.28 9.01 -26.38
C ILE A 97 21.33 10.54 -26.20
N HIS A 98 20.42 11.11 -25.39
CA HIS A 98 20.31 12.56 -25.16
C HIS A 98 21.00 13.00 -23.86
N CYS A 99 21.64 12.10 -23.11
CA CYS A 99 22.39 12.43 -21.90
C CYS A 99 23.59 13.34 -22.17
N ASP A 100 24.19 13.27 -23.37
CA ASP A 100 25.34 14.10 -23.76
C ASP A 100 24.95 15.44 -24.42
N VAL A 101 23.65 15.76 -24.49
CA VAL A 101 23.20 17.05 -25.03
C VAL A 101 23.69 18.19 -24.13
N GLU A 102 24.27 19.25 -24.72
CA GLU A 102 24.93 20.35 -24.01
C GLU A 102 24.07 20.97 -22.88
N SER A 103 22.77 21.12 -23.12
CA SER A 103 21.81 21.53 -22.09
C SER A 103 20.56 20.66 -22.16
N HIS A 104 20.38 19.80 -21.16
CA HIS A 104 19.22 18.95 -21.03
C HIS A 104 18.56 19.12 -19.66
N SER A 105 17.22 19.02 -19.60
CA SER A 105 16.52 19.02 -18.32
C SER A 105 15.08 18.55 -18.49
N LEU A 106 14.66 17.64 -17.61
CA LEU A 106 13.27 17.19 -17.47
C LEU A 106 12.67 17.61 -16.12
N SER A 107 13.39 18.39 -15.31
CA SER A 107 13.03 18.65 -13.92
C SER A 107 11.70 19.39 -13.75
N SER A 108 11.15 19.39 -12.54
CA SER A 108 9.85 20.03 -12.28
C SER A 108 8.74 19.45 -13.17
N ASN A 109 8.76 18.12 -13.32
CA ASN A 109 7.67 17.30 -13.84
C ASN A 109 7.39 16.25 -12.76
N PRO A 110 6.51 16.53 -11.78
CA PRO A 110 6.39 15.71 -10.57
C PRO A 110 6.00 14.25 -10.84
N GLY A 111 5.23 13.99 -11.91
CA GLY A 111 4.82 12.64 -12.29
C GLY A 111 5.91 11.80 -12.97
N LEU A 112 7.10 12.36 -13.24
CA LEU A 112 8.28 11.60 -13.70
C LEU A 112 9.07 11.06 -12.49
N PRO A 113 9.85 9.97 -12.68
CA PRO A 113 10.81 9.51 -11.68
C PRO A 113 11.68 10.67 -11.15
N TRP A 114 11.76 10.80 -9.83
CA TRP A 114 12.55 11.83 -9.14
C TRP A 114 12.17 13.27 -9.53
N GLY A 115 10.92 13.48 -9.96
CA GLY A 115 10.45 14.78 -10.47
C GLY A 115 11.11 15.22 -11.79
N GLY A 116 11.66 14.26 -12.53
CA GLY A 116 12.37 14.49 -13.79
C GLY A 116 13.86 14.79 -13.63
N ASP A 117 14.50 14.29 -12.57
CA ASP A 117 15.96 14.35 -12.42
C ASP A 117 16.63 13.48 -13.51
N PHE A 118 16.98 14.13 -14.62
CA PHE A 118 17.54 13.45 -15.78
C PHE A 118 18.98 12.98 -15.56
N GLU A 119 19.71 13.56 -14.59
CA GLU A 119 21.05 13.09 -14.26
C GLU A 119 21.00 11.70 -13.61
N ARG A 120 20.05 11.47 -12.70
CA ARG A 120 19.83 10.12 -12.13
C ARG A 120 19.47 9.09 -13.19
N PHE A 121 18.62 9.48 -14.14
CA PHE A 121 18.32 8.66 -15.31
C PHE A 121 19.59 8.36 -16.12
N CYS A 122 20.40 9.37 -16.46
CA CYS A 122 21.64 9.20 -17.22
C CYS A 122 22.71 8.40 -16.49
N ASN A 123 22.70 8.41 -15.15
CA ASN A 123 23.54 7.55 -14.31
C ASN A 123 23.04 6.09 -14.24
N GLY A 124 21.91 5.77 -14.88
CA GLY A 124 21.36 4.42 -14.97
C GLY A 124 20.65 3.94 -13.70
N GLU A 125 20.12 4.86 -12.90
CA GLU A 125 19.32 4.49 -11.73
C GLU A 125 17.97 3.85 -12.13
N ASP A 126 17.50 2.90 -11.32
CA ASP A 126 16.22 2.23 -11.57
C ASP A 126 15.04 3.17 -11.35
N GLN A 127 14.20 3.30 -12.37
CA GLN A 127 13.04 4.17 -12.33
C GLN A 127 11.88 3.58 -11.52
N ILE A 128 11.77 2.25 -11.45
CA ILE A 128 10.68 1.58 -10.72
C ILE A 128 10.90 1.73 -9.22
N GLY A 129 9.87 2.21 -8.51
CA GLY A 129 9.97 2.58 -7.10
C GLY A 129 10.59 3.97 -6.86
N ALA A 130 10.97 4.70 -7.92
CA ALA A 130 11.38 6.08 -7.78
C ALA A 130 10.21 6.94 -7.26
N PRO A 131 10.46 7.90 -6.35
CA PRO A 131 9.44 8.85 -5.92
C PRO A 131 8.94 9.68 -7.10
N CYS A 132 7.65 9.94 -7.12
CA CYS A 132 6.96 10.84 -8.02
C CYS A 132 5.79 11.50 -7.28
N ASP A 133 5.00 12.31 -7.96
CA ASP A 133 3.75 12.89 -7.44
C ASP A 133 2.77 13.06 -8.60
N ASP A 134 1.58 12.45 -8.52
CA ASP A 134 0.52 12.57 -9.53
C ASP A 134 -0.51 13.67 -9.20
N ASP A 135 -0.19 14.53 -8.22
CA ASP A 135 -1.03 15.60 -7.65
C ASP A 135 -2.36 15.08 -7.07
N SER A 136 -2.52 13.77 -6.86
CA SER A 136 -3.71 13.20 -6.25
C SER A 136 -3.75 13.52 -4.75
N PRO A 137 -4.79 14.23 -4.26
CA PRO A 137 -4.92 14.50 -2.83
C PRO A 137 -5.30 13.24 -2.02
N ASN A 138 -5.67 12.16 -2.71
CA ASN A 138 -6.18 10.93 -2.10
C ASN A 138 -5.09 9.87 -1.91
N THR A 139 -3.87 10.11 -2.40
CA THR A 139 -2.75 9.19 -2.28
C THR A 139 -1.56 9.87 -1.58
N ILE A 140 -0.68 9.06 -1.02
CA ILE A 140 0.58 9.47 -0.41
C ILE A 140 1.70 8.52 -0.85
N ASN A 141 2.94 8.99 -0.74
CA ASN A 141 4.14 8.22 -1.06
C ASN A 141 4.11 7.66 -2.49
N ASP A 142 3.77 8.50 -3.47
CA ASP A 142 3.65 8.04 -4.85
C ASP A 142 5.00 7.57 -5.40
N ILE A 143 4.94 6.45 -6.11
CA ILE A 143 6.10 5.84 -6.77
C ILE A 143 5.76 5.47 -8.21
N ILE A 144 6.80 5.34 -9.02
CA ILE A 144 6.67 4.78 -10.37
C ILE A 144 6.48 3.26 -10.26
N THR A 145 5.33 2.75 -10.73
CA THR A 145 5.02 1.31 -10.74
C THR A 145 5.67 0.59 -11.92
N SER A 146 5.64 -0.75 -11.91
CA SER A 146 6.10 -1.61 -13.03
C SER A 146 5.42 -1.32 -14.37
N GLU A 147 4.23 -0.70 -14.35
CA GLU A 147 3.48 -0.29 -15.53
C GLU A 147 3.83 1.13 -16.00
N CYS A 148 4.87 1.74 -15.39
CA CYS A 148 5.31 3.10 -15.66
C CYS A 148 4.20 4.14 -15.43
N GLU A 149 3.51 4.02 -14.29
CA GLU A 149 2.51 4.95 -13.80
C GLU A 149 2.98 5.51 -12.46
N CYS A 150 2.74 6.81 -12.22
CA CYS A 150 2.95 7.39 -10.89
C CYS A 150 1.70 7.14 -10.05
N LYS A 151 1.83 6.38 -8.97
CA LYS A 151 0.71 6.01 -8.09
C LYS A 151 1.20 5.88 -6.65
N GLY A 152 0.37 6.29 -5.69
CA GLY A 152 0.64 6.07 -4.27
C GLY A 152 -0.40 5.23 -3.55
N GLU A 153 -0.17 5.13 -2.25
CA GLU A 153 -1.05 4.44 -1.32
C GLU A 153 -2.22 5.33 -0.94
N ILE A 154 -3.43 4.77 -0.86
CA ILE A 154 -4.64 5.55 -0.50
C ILE A 154 -4.46 6.16 0.90
N ASN A 155 -4.64 7.47 0.99
CA ASN A 155 -4.53 8.23 2.23
C ASN A 155 -5.83 8.18 3.04
N CYS A 156 -5.94 7.21 3.95
CA CYS A 156 -7.12 7.02 4.78
C CYS A 156 -7.17 7.94 6.02
N ASN A 157 -7.13 9.25 5.78
CA ASN A 157 -7.24 10.27 6.80
C ASN A 157 -8.35 11.30 6.44
N PRO A 158 -9.41 11.45 7.24
CA PRO A 158 -9.70 10.73 8.48
C PRO A 158 -10.09 9.28 8.22
N SER A 159 -9.61 8.36 9.06
CA SER A 159 -9.97 6.95 8.97
C SER A 159 -11.45 6.73 9.32
N ILE A 160 -12.07 5.71 8.75
CA ILE A 160 -13.45 5.32 9.08
C ILE A 160 -13.46 4.73 10.51
N VAL A 161 -14.40 5.16 11.34
CA VAL A 161 -14.53 4.72 12.74
C VAL A 161 -15.92 4.16 12.99
N LEU A 162 -16.01 3.01 13.67
CA LEU A 162 -17.26 2.50 14.21
C LEU A 162 -17.51 3.11 15.59
N ASP A 163 -18.33 4.16 15.65
CA ASP A 163 -18.65 4.83 16.91
C ASP A 163 -19.55 3.98 17.80
N LYS A 164 -20.55 3.34 17.19
CA LYS A 164 -21.56 2.58 17.90
C LYS A 164 -22.17 1.51 17.01
N VAL A 165 -22.47 0.37 17.63
CA VAL A 165 -23.30 -0.69 17.05
C VAL A 165 -24.50 -0.96 17.94
N ILE A 166 -25.69 -1.07 17.34
CA ILE A 166 -26.91 -1.48 18.02
C ILE A 166 -27.33 -2.83 17.47
N ILE A 167 -27.35 -3.85 18.33
CA ILE A 167 -27.86 -5.18 18.00
C ILE A 167 -29.14 -5.41 18.82
N LYS A 168 -30.23 -5.77 18.16
CA LYS A 168 -31.52 -6.04 18.82
C LYS A 168 -32.09 -7.37 18.37
N ARG A 169 -32.80 -8.03 19.29
CA ARG A 169 -33.71 -9.15 18.98
C ARG A 169 -35.13 -8.59 18.81
N ASN A 170 -35.85 -9.06 17.79
CA ASN A 170 -37.24 -8.72 17.59
C ASN A 170 -38.11 -9.40 18.67
N LYS A 171 -39.01 -8.64 19.31
CA LYS A 171 -39.86 -9.16 20.39
C LYS A 171 -40.67 -10.38 19.92
N GLY A 172 -40.62 -11.48 20.66
CA GLY A 172 -41.33 -12.72 20.32
C GLY A 172 -40.80 -13.46 19.09
N SER A 173 -39.60 -13.11 18.61
CA SER A 173 -38.99 -13.71 17.41
C SER A 173 -37.54 -14.11 17.66
N VAL A 174 -37.08 -15.11 16.90
CA VAL A 174 -35.64 -15.45 16.83
C VAL A 174 -34.86 -14.47 15.96
N LEU A 175 -35.54 -13.62 15.19
CA LEU A 175 -34.93 -12.65 14.30
C LEU A 175 -34.39 -11.44 15.06
N GLY A 176 -33.40 -10.76 14.47
CA GLY A 176 -32.83 -9.53 15.02
C GLY A 176 -32.49 -8.49 13.95
N SER A 177 -31.81 -7.44 14.40
CA SER A 177 -31.35 -6.33 13.56
C SER A 177 -29.98 -5.85 14.03
N ILE A 178 -29.17 -5.35 13.11
CA ILE A 178 -27.91 -4.66 13.39
C ILE A 178 -28.00 -3.26 12.78
N GLU A 179 -27.59 -2.24 13.51
CA GLU A 179 -27.49 -0.86 13.03
C GLU A 179 -26.13 -0.28 13.43
N LEU A 180 -25.38 0.22 12.44
CA LEU A 180 -24.06 0.82 12.60
C LEU A 180 -24.18 2.34 12.62
N PHE A 181 -23.38 2.97 13.47
CA PHE A 181 -23.13 4.41 13.49
C PHE A 181 -21.64 4.60 13.27
N LEU A 182 -21.31 5.27 12.18
CA LEU A 182 -19.94 5.46 11.71
C LEU A 182 -19.60 6.95 11.67
N SER A 183 -18.34 7.28 11.94
CA SER A 183 -17.74 8.60 11.72
C SER A 183 -16.44 8.49 10.94
N GLY A 184 -15.85 9.64 10.60
CA GLY A 184 -14.65 9.70 9.76
C GLY A 184 -14.90 9.24 8.32
N GLY A 185 -13.84 8.81 7.65
CA GLY A 185 -13.86 8.47 6.23
C GLY A 185 -13.98 9.69 5.30
N ASN A 186 -13.70 9.48 4.03
CA ASN A 186 -13.77 10.51 3.00
C ASN A 186 -15.03 10.36 2.15
N GLY A 187 -15.92 11.34 2.22
CA GLY A 187 -17.14 11.41 1.41
C GLY A 187 -18.16 10.31 1.75
N ASN A 188 -18.81 9.74 0.74
CA ASN A 188 -19.90 8.78 0.93
C ASN A 188 -19.38 7.39 1.35
N ILE A 189 -20.04 6.80 2.34
CA ILE A 189 -19.72 5.46 2.85
C ILE A 189 -20.65 4.41 2.24
N THR A 190 -20.06 3.32 1.77
CA THR A 190 -20.75 2.10 1.35
C THR A 190 -20.49 0.99 2.36
N VAL A 191 -21.54 0.28 2.77
CA VAL A 191 -21.44 -0.89 3.67
C VAL A 191 -21.96 -2.12 2.95
N ILE A 192 -21.16 -3.17 2.87
CA ILE A 192 -21.51 -4.47 2.30
C ILE A 192 -21.33 -5.54 3.37
N TRP A 193 -22.40 -6.27 3.65
CA TRP A 193 -22.43 -7.31 4.68
C TRP A 193 -22.09 -8.69 4.12
N THR A 194 -21.63 -9.60 4.97
CA THR A 194 -21.32 -10.99 4.59
C THR A 194 -22.50 -11.78 4.05
N ASN A 195 -23.73 -11.36 4.35
CA ASN A 195 -24.95 -11.94 3.78
C ASN A 195 -25.35 -11.29 2.43
N GLY A 196 -24.49 -10.45 1.84
CA GLY A 196 -24.71 -9.72 0.59
C GLY A 196 -25.61 -8.48 0.72
N SER A 197 -26.17 -8.20 1.90
CA SER A 197 -26.99 -7.00 2.11
C SER A 197 -26.13 -5.74 2.11
N LYS A 198 -26.75 -4.59 1.82
CA LYS A 198 -26.07 -3.28 1.80
C LYS A 198 -26.73 -2.30 2.78
N GLY A 199 -25.93 -1.35 3.27
CA GLY A 199 -26.38 -0.23 4.07
C GLY A 199 -26.08 -0.36 5.57
N LEU A 200 -26.29 0.74 6.30
CA LEU A 200 -25.93 0.86 7.72
C LEU A 200 -26.83 0.05 8.67
N LYS A 201 -28.00 -0.38 8.19
CA LYS A 201 -29.00 -1.07 9.00
C LYS A 201 -29.49 -2.35 8.32
N LEU A 202 -29.37 -3.46 9.02
CA LEU A 202 -29.95 -4.74 8.68
C LEU A 202 -31.11 -5.07 9.61
N ILE A 203 -32.20 -5.61 9.07
CA ILE A 203 -33.39 -6.05 9.81
C ILE A 203 -33.75 -7.48 9.42
N ASN A 204 -34.54 -8.16 10.26
CA ASN A 204 -35.04 -9.52 10.03
C ASN A 204 -33.92 -10.57 9.85
N LEU A 205 -32.82 -10.41 10.57
CA LEU A 205 -31.67 -11.31 10.54
C LEU A 205 -31.92 -12.57 11.36
N LEU A 206 -31.56 -13.73 10.82
CA LEU A 206 -31.51 -14.98 11.59
C LEU A 206 -30.41 -14.92 12.65
N PRO A 207 -30.46 -15.75 13.70
CA PRO A 207 -29.35 -15.92 14.60
C PRO A 207 -28.08 -16.35 13.86
N GLY A 208 -26.97 -15.65 14.06
CA GLY A 208 -25.72 -15.88 13.35
C GLY A 208 -24.67 -14.81 13.65
N LEU A 209 -23.53 -14.94 12.97
CA LEU A 209 -22.46 -13.96 12.95
C LEU A 209 -22.51 -13.18 11.65
N TYR A 210 -22.44 -11.85 11.76
CA TYR A 210 -22.47 -10.93 10.62
C TYR A 210 -21.25 -10.02 10.70
N SER A 211 -20.50 -9.87 9.62
CA SER A 211 -19.50 -8.82 9.47
C SER A 211 -19.82 -7.99 8.24
N CYS A 212 -19.20 -6.83 8.14
CA CYS A 212 -19.34 -5.97 6.98
C CYS A 212 -18.02 -5.33 6.60
N GLN A 213 -17.85 -5.16 5.30
CA GLN A 213 -16.83 -4.31 4.73
C GLN A 213 -17.43 -2.91 4.53
N VAL A 214 -16.72 -1.90 5.01
CA VAL A 214 -17.09 -0.50 4.90
C VAL A 214 -16.05 0.22 4.06
N THR A 215 -16.50 0.86 2.98
CA THR A 215 -15.63 1.56 2.02
C THR A 215 -16.10 2.99 1.85
N ASP A 216 -15.20 3.97 1.94
CA ASP A 216 -15.51 5.37 1.66
C ASP A 216 -15.39 5.71 0.15
N SER A 217 -15.52 6.99 -0.20
CA SER A 217 -15.53 7.42 -1.61
C SER A 217 -14.16 7.45 -2.29
N ILE A 218 -13.07 7.40 -1.52
CA ILE A 218 -11.70 7.32 -2.05
C ILE A 218 -11.16 5.89 -2.08
N GLY A 219 -11.92 4.92 -1.56
CA GLY A 219 -11.59 3.49 -1.58
C GLY A 219 -11.00 2.97 -0.28
N CYS A 220 -10.90 3.78 0.77
CA CYS A 220 -10.47 3.31 2.08
C CYS A 220 -11.46 2.31 2.63
N THR A 221 -10.97 1.12 2.94
CA THR A 221 -11.81 -0.03 3.28
C THR A 221 -11.44 -0.59 4.65
N ILE A 222 -12.44 -0.79 5.51
CA ILE A 222 -12.30 -1.37 6.85
C ILE A 222 -13.37 -2.43 7.05
N ASP A 223 -12.97 -3.58 7.60
CA ASP A 223 -13.91 -4.63 8.00
C ASP A 223 -14.32 -4.46 9.46
N PHE A 224 -15.62 -4.50 9.74
CA PHE A 224 -16.18 -4.51 11.09
C PHE A 224 -16.92 -5.81 11.41
N GLY A 225 -16.86 -6.23 12.67
CA GLY A 225 -17.49 -7.44 13.19
C GLY A 225 -16.46 -8.50 13.61
N PRO A 226 -16.90 -9.76 13.83
CA PRO A 226 -18.27 -10.24 13.66
C PRO A 226 -19.22 -9.75 14.77
N PHE A 227 -20.45 -9.41 14.38
CA PHE A 227 -21.57 -9.06 15.23
C PHE A 227 -22.49 -10.27 15.40
N ARG A 228 -22.79 -10.63 16.65
CA ARG A 228 -23.63 -11.78 16.95
C ARG A 228 -25.09 -11.37 17.09
N VAL A 229 -25.95 -11.88 16.23
CA VAL A 229 -27.41 -11.86 16.38
C VAL A 229 -27.81 -13.21 16.96
N GLY A 230 -28.43 -13.30 18.13
CA GLY A 230 -28.83 -14.60 18.71
C GLY A 230 -28.74 -14.69 20.23
N HIS A 231 -29.15 -15.86 20.79
CA HIS A 231 -29.53 -16.08 22.20
C HIS A 231 -28.72 -15.30 23.25
N ILE A 232 -29.23 -14.12 23.63
CA ILE A 232 -29.06 -13.60 24.99
C ILE A 232 -29.91 -14.54 25.86
N PRO A 233 -29.34 -15.18 26.90
CA PRO A 233 -30.12 -15.98 27.85
C PRO A 233 -31.27 -15.13 28.42
N PHE A 234 -32.40 -15.77 28.71
CA PHE A 234 -33.54 -15.14 29.35
C PHE A 234 -33.12 -14.55 30.71
N GLU A 235 -32.82 -13.26 30.75
CA GLU A 235 -33.15 -12.40 31.90
C GLU A 235 -33.68 -11.06 31.37
N ASP A 236 -34.86 -10.71 31.87
CA ASP A 236 -35.54 -9.44 31.66
C ASP A 236 -34.65 -8.26 32.07
N ASN A 237 -34.26 -7.43 31.11
CA ASN A 237 -34.70 -6.04 31.03
C ASN A 237 -33.87 -5.26 30.02
N SER A 238 -34.58 -4.37 29.33
CA SER A 238 -34.08 -3.39 28.39
C SER A 238 -32.89 -2.57 28.90
N THR A 239 -31.70 -2.82 28.34
CA THR A 239 -30.67 -1.79 28.19
C THR A 239 -30.07 -1.87 26.78
N PRO A 240 -30.03 -0.76 26.02
CA PRO A 240 -29.18 -0.70 24.84
C PRO A 240 -27.74 -0.93 25.29
N ILE A 241 -27.03 -1.88 24.67
CA ILE A 241 -25.57 -1.97 24.82
C ILE A 241 -25.04 -0.65 24.25
N THR A 242 -24.70 0.26 25.16
CA THR A 242 -23.99 1.48 24.86
C THR A 242 -22.56 1.13 25.19
N ILE A 243 -21.67 1.15 24.19
CA ILE A 243 -20.24 0.95 24.44
C ILE A 243 -19.77 2.20 25.18
N GLY A 244 -19.76 2.09 26.50
CA GLY A 244 -19.22 3.00 27.49
C GLY A 244 -19.08 2.14 28.73
N ASP A 245 -17.85 1.90 29.16
CA ASP A 245 -17.48 1.11 30.35
C ASP A 245 -17.47 -0.42 30.20
N THR A 246 -16.68 -0.92 29.24
CA THR A 246 -15.87 -2.14 29.47
C THR A 246 -14.70 -2.12 28.49
N LEU A 247 -13.47 -2.28 29.00
CA LEU A 247 -12.23 -2.28 28.23
C LEU A 247 -12.29 -3.26 27.05
N ILE A 248 -12.57 -2.75 25.86
CA ILE A 248 -12.20 -3.40 24.61
C ILE A 248 -11.32 -2.37 23.92
N HIS A 249 -10.01 -2.60 23.95
CA HIS A 249 -9.11 -1.98 22.98
C HIS A 249 -9.66 -2.33 21.60
N PRO A 250 -10.11 -1.37 20.79
CA PRO A 250 -10.47 -1.66 19.42
C PRO A 250 -9.19 -2.10 18.72
N LEU A 251 -9.20 -3.31 18.13
CA LEU A 251 -8.24 -3.68 17.09
C LEU A 251 -8.56 -2.79 15.88
N VAL A 252 -8.03 -1.57 15.91
CA VAL A 252 -8.11 -0.59 14.83
C VAL A 252 -7.01 -0.90 13.82
N GLY A 253 -7.43 -1.03 12.55
CA GLY A 253 -6.68 -0.74 11.33
C GLY A 253 -5.17 -1.02 11.28
N MET A 254 -4.79 -2.04 10.50
CA MET A 254 -3.52 -2.01 9.77
C MET A 254 -3.75 -2.42 8.31
N PRO A 255 -3.11 -1.76 7.33
CA PRO A 255 -3.19 -2.15 5.93
C PRO A 255 -2.56 -3.54 5.74
N HIS A 256 -3.08 -4.29 4.77
CA HIS A 256 -2.46 -5.51 4.30
C HIS A 256 -1.11 -5.19 3.65
N ASN A 257 -0.04 -5.22 4.44
CA ASN A 257 1.26 -5.82 4.17
C ASN A 257 2.18 -5.52 5.36
N TYR A 258 2.80 -6.57 5.91
CA TYR A 258 3.60 -6.60 7.15
C TYR A 258 2.78 -6.47 8.45
N LEU A 259 2.40 -7.61 9.03
CA LEU A 259 1.94 -7.67 10.43
C LEU A 259 3.15 -7.52 11.37
N PRO A 260 3.13 -6.60 12.34
CA PRO A 260 4.06 -6.64 13.46
C PRO A 260 3.66 -7.80 14.40
N LEU A 261 4.67 -8.55 14.82
CA LEU A 261 4.55 -9.61 15.80
C LEU A 261 4.29 -9.00 17.19
N TYR A 262 3.06 -9.05 17.69
CA TYR A 262 2.78 -8.68 19.08
C TYR A 262 3.10 -9.82 20.06
N ASP A 263 3.87 -9.48 21.09
CA ASP A 263 4.27 -10.33 22.21
C ASP A 263 3.16 -10.35 23.26
N ILE A 264 2.55 -11.52 23.49
CA ILE A 264 1.50 -11.70 24.50
C ILE A 264 2.15 -12.35 25.72
N ASN A 265 2.68 -11.54 26.63
CA ASN A 265 3.08 -12.00 27.97
C ASN A 265 1.82 -12.15 28.84
N GLU A 266 1.04 -13.20 28.65
CA GLU A 266 0.00 -13.59 29.61
C GLU A 266 0.64 -14.34 30.79
N ARG A 267 0.52 -13.75 31.99
CA ARG A 267 0.90 -14.36 33.27
C ARG A 267 -0.24 -15.28 33.71
N PRO A 268 -0.01 -16.54 34.07
CA PRO A 268 -1.04 -17.34 34.72
C PRO A 268 -1.29 -16.76 36.12
N GLU A 269 -2.53 -16.39 36.40
CA GLU A 269 -3.01 -16.24 37.78
C GLU A 269 -2.96 -17.63 38.42
N ASP A 270 -1.85 -17.95 39.08
CA ASP A 270 -1.73 -18.87 40.21
C ASP A 270 -0.25 -19.22 40.46
N ALA A 271 0.51 -18.30 41.10
CA ALA A 271 1.72 -18.65 41.86
C ALA A 271 2.23 -17.45 42.66
N ASN A 272 2.24 -17.58 43.98
CA ASN A 272 3.09 -16.79 44.86
C ASN A 272 4.57 -17.09 44.54
N SER A 273 5.22 -16.30 43.68
CA SER A 273 6.68 -16.30 43.59
C SER A 273 7.25 -14.95 43.14
N THR A 274 8.09 -14.39 44.00
CA THR A 274 9.00 -13.29 43.70
C THR A 274 10.18 -13.83 42.90
N TYR A 275 10.14 -13.70 41.56
CA TYR A 275 11.31 -13.84 40.70
C TYR A 275 11.30 -12.78 39.60
N SER A 276 12.47 -12.17 39.39
CA SER A 276 12.76 -11.05 38.50
C SER A 276 12.60 -11.41 37.01
N ASN A 277 12.04 -10.48 36.23
CA ASN A 277 11.80 -10.55 34.79
C ASN A 277 13.09 -10.35 33.97
N GLU A 278 13.97 -11.35 33.83
CA GLU A 278 15.27 -11.10 33.14
C GLU A 278 15.74 -12.10 32.05
N PHE A 279 14.96 -13.10 31.59
CA PHE A 279 15.57 -14.18 30.78
C PHE A 279 14.89 -14.58 29.46
N LEU A 280 14.19 -13.67 28.78
CA LEU A 280 13.73 -13.90 27.40
C LEU A 280 13.69 -12.56 26.67
N ASN A 281 14.63 -12.35 25.75
CA ASN A 281 14.85 -11.04 25.15
C ASN A 281 14.06 -10.83 23.85
N GLU A 282 13.83 -11.88 23.04
CA GLU A 282 13.07 -11.74 21.79
C GLU A 282 12.68 -13.09 21.15
N VAL A 283 11.51 -13.12 20.50
CA VAL A 283 11.05 -14.23 19.64
C VAL A 283 10.68 -13.67 18.26
N SER A 284 11.57 -13.85 17.29
CA SER A 284 11.38 -13.34 15.92
C SER A 284 10.93 -14.46 14.99
N LEU A 285 9.84 -14.21 14.27
CA LEU A 285 9.28 -15.12 13.26
C LEU A 285 9.52 -14.53 11.88
N TYR A 286 10.26 -15.25 11.03
CA TYR A 286 10.48 -14.82 9.65
C TYR A 286 9.90 -15.85 8.68
N PRO A 287 8.96 -15.46 7.79
CA PRO A 287 8.55 -16.31 6.68
C PRO A 287 9.72 -16.44 5.70
N ASN A 288 10.10 -17.66 5.32
CA ASN A 288 11.07 -17.86 4.25
C ASN A 288 10.36 -17.66 2.89
N PRO A 289 10.73 -16.66 2.07
CA PRO A 289 9.98 -16.31 0.86
C PRO A 289 9.99 -17.39 -0.24
N THR A 290 10.76 -18.48 -0.07
CA THR A 290 10.93 -19.53 -1.09
C THR A 290 10.50 -20.93 -0.64
N LYS A 291 10.13 -21.12 0.63
CA LYS A 291 9.65 -22.41 1.18
C LYS A 291 8.67 -22.12 2.32
N ASP A 292 7.58 -22.87 2.43
CA ASP A 292 6.57 -22.79 3.51
C ASP A 292 7.12 -23.21 4.89
N ILE A 293 8.24 -22.61 5.29
CA ILE A 293 9.03 -22.89 6.49
C ILE A 293 8.99 -21.62 7.35
N LEU A 294 8.54 -21.78 8.59
CA LEU A 294 8.59 -20.72 9.59
C LEU A 294 9.89 -20.83 10.37
N ASN A 295 10.74 -19.81 10.27
CA ASN A 295 11.95 -19.73 11.08
C ASN A 295 11.60 -19.07 12.42
N VAL A 296 11.87 -19.78 13.52
CA VAL A 296 11.68 -19.28 14.87
C VAL A 296 13.06 -19.08 15.48
N THR A 297 13.49 -17.82 15.61
CA THR A 297 14.73 -17.50 16.31
C THR A 297 14.40 -17.12 17.75
N LEU A 298 15.03 -17.82 18.70
CA LEU A 298 14.85 -17.60 20.13
C LEU A 298 16.17 -17.10 20.72
N SER A 299 16.16 -15.90 21.29
CA SER A 299 17.30 -15.39 22.06
C SER A 299 17.05 -15.62 23.54
N ILE A 300 17.62 -16.68 24.08
CA ILE A 300 17.39 -17.12 25.46
C ILE A 300 18.75 -17.31 26.15
N ASP A 301 18.96 -16.60 27.26
CA ASP A 301 20.15 -16.79 28.09
C ASP A 301 19.94 -17.93 29.10
N LYS A 302 20.77 -18.98 28.97
CA LYS A 302 20.94 -20.12 29.91
C LYS A 302 19.64 -20.84 30.33
N VAL A 303 19.15 -21.71 29.44
CA VAL A 303 18.09 -22.70 29.74
C VAL A 303 18.60 -24.12 29.47
N GLU A 304 18.26 -25.08 30.34
CA GLU A 304 18.71 -26.48 30.25
C GLU A 304 17.84 -27.29 29.26
N SER A 305 16.53 -27.00 29.15
CA SER A 305 15.63 -27.62 28.18
C SER A 305 14.42 -26.76 27.79
N ILE A 306 13.99 -26.87 26.53
CA ILE A 306 12.82 -26.16 25.97
C ILE A 306 11.87 -27.18 25.33
N HIS A 307 10.58 -27.05 25.63
CA HIS A 307 9.50 -27.80 25.00
C HIS A 307 8.69 -26.86 24.11
N ILE A 308 8.45 -27.25 22.86
CA ILE A 308 7.68 -26.45 21.91
C ILE A 308 6.51 -27.29 21.40
N SER A 309 5.31 -26.72 21.43
CA SER A 309 4.11 -27.35 20.91
C SER A 309 3.36 -26.43 19.97
N ILE A 310 2.72 -27.01 18.95
CA ILE A 310 1.85 -26.28 18.02
C ILE A 310 0.44 -26.84 18.19
N SER A 311 -0.52 -25.94 18.43
CA SER A 311 -1.93 -26.30 18.64
C SER A 311 -2.86 -25.54 17.72
N ASN A 312 -3.91 -26.18 17.21
CA ASN A 312 -5.00 -25.48 16.53
C ASN A 312 -6.05 -24.96 17.53
N MET A 313 -7.03 -24.18 17.06
CA MET A 313 -8.11 -23.63 17.90
C MET A 313 -9.00 -24.69 18.60
N ILE A 314 -8.86 -25.97 18.22
CA ILE A 314 -9.65 -27.09 18.74
C ILE A 314 -8.82 -27.97 19.71
N GLY A 315 -7.58 -27.57 20.03
CA GLY A 315 -6.73 -28.21 21.04
C GLY A 315 -5.92 -29.43 20.55
N SER A 316 -5.89 -29.72 19.25
CA SER A 316 -5.02 -30.77 18.70
C SER A 316 -3.57 -30.31 18.79
N THR A 317 -2.68 -31.08 19.45
CA THR A 317 -1.32 -30.63 19.77
C THR A 317 -0.26 -31.54 19.14
N LEU A 318 0.68 -30.94 18.40
CA LEU A 318 1.91 -31.57 17.90
C LEU A 318 3.09 -31.12 18.78
N ASN A 319 3.79 -32.06 19.41
CA ASN A 319 4.88 -31.78 20.34
C ASN A 319 6.24 -32.01 19.66
N TYR A 320 7.15 -31.05 19.81
CA TYR A 320 8.55 -31.15 19.38
C TYR A 320 9.46 -30.97 20.59
N GLN A 321 10.42 -31.87 20.78
CA GLN A 321 11.37 -31.82 21.89
C GLN A 321 12.80 -31.82 21.32
N ASN A 322 13.55 -30.74 21.56
CA ASN A 322 14.95 -30.61 21.16
C ASN A 322 15.82 -30.34 22.39
N PHE A 323 16.99 -30.98 22.45
CA PHE A 323 18.01 -30.75 23.49
C PHE A 323 19.06 -29.75 22.98
N ILE A 324 19.49 -28.83 23.85
CA ILE A 324 20.19 -27.59 23.50
C ILE A 324 21.72 -27.77 23.60
N ASP A 325 22.45 -27.17 22.65
CA ASP A 325 23.75 -26.54 22.93
C ASP A 325 23.77 -25.11 22.34
N HIS A 326 24.53 -24.23 22.99
CA HIS A 326 24.40 -22.77 23.05
C HIS A 326 24.00 -21.99 21.76
N ALA A 327 23.00 -21.11 21.93
CA ALA A 327 22.40 -20.17 20.97
C ALA A 327 21.63 -20.82 19.79
N LEU A 328 20.36 -21.19 20.02
CA LEU A 328 19.57 -21.97 19.07
C LEU A 328 18.58 -21.13 18.24
N THR A 329 18.75 -21.18 16.93
CA THR A 329 17.66 -20.96 15.96
C THR A 329 16.97 -22.30 15.72
N ALA A 330 15.65 -22.36 15.81
CA ALA A 330 14.87 -23.57 15.53
C ALA A 330 14.05 -23.39 14.23
N HIS A 331 14.11 -24.38 13.34
CA HIS A 331 13.41 -24.35 12.06
C HIS A 331 12.20 -25.30 12.11
N PHE A 332 11.02 -24.80 11.73
CA PHE A 332 9.80 -25.59 11.68
C PHE A 332 9.24 -25.59 10.27
N ASP A 333 9.14 -26.79 9.69
CA ASP A 333 8.44 -26.99 8.42
C ASP A 333 6.93 -27.05 8.69
N LEU A 334 6.20 -26.07 8.16
CA LEU A 334 4.76 -25.95 8.33
C LEU A 334 4.00 -26.38 7.06
N SER A 335 4.69 -26.87 6.04
CA SER A 335 4.11 -27.20 4.72
C SER A 335 2.96 -28.20 4.75
N ASN A 336 2.87 -29.03 5.79
CA ASN A 336 1.81 -30.03 5.96
C ASN A 336 0.64 -29.56 6.86
N LEU A 337 0.67 -28.33 7.36
CA LEU A 337 -0.46 -27.77 8.13
C LEU A 337 -1.52 -27.20 7.17
N PRO A 338 -2.80 -27.54 7.35
CA PRO A 338 -3.88 -26.87 6.65
C PRO A 338 -3.86 -25.35 6.87
N ALA A 339 -4.43 -24.58 5.94
CA ALA A 339 -4.60 -23.14 6.12
C ALA A 339 -5.46 -22.87 7.38
N GLY A 340 -4.98 -22.02 8.28
CA GLY A 340 -5.64 -21.83 9.56
C GLY A 340 -4.84 -21.01 10.58
N VAL A 341 -5.46 -20.78 11.74
CA VAL A 341 -4.79 -20.11 12.87
C VAL A 341 -4.32 -21.18 13.85
N TYR A 342 -3.02 -21.16 14.13
CA TYR A 342 -2.35 -22.06 15.06
C TYR A 342 -1.67 -21.24 16.16
N PHE A 343 -1.43 -21.88 17.30
CA PHE A 343 -0.71 -21.30 18.42
C PHE A 343 0.55 -22.11 18.67
N ILE A 344 1.69 -21.43 18.60
CA ILE A 344 2.97 -21.97 19.06
C ILE A 344 3.09 -21.66 20.54
N SER A 345 3.27 -22.70 21.36
CA SER A 345 3.53 -22.61 22.79
C SER A 345 4.95 -23.08 23.07
N ILE A 346 5.75 -22.24 23.72
CA ILE A 346 7.13 -22.55 24.11
C ILE A 346 7.18 -22.58 25.63
N GLN A 347 7.55 -23.71 26.21
CA GLN A 347 7.64 -23.91 27.65
C GLN A 347 9.06 -24.30 28.04
N THR A 348 9.66 -23.56 28.97
CA THR A 348 10.94 -23.94 29.57
C THR A 348 10.72 -24.85 30.78
N ASP A 349 11.69 -25.70 31.11
CA ASP A 349 11.73 -26.46 32.38
C ASP A 349 11.53 -25.60 33.64
N ARG A 350 11.88 -24.31 33.60
CA ARG A 350 11.65 -23.35 34.68
C ARG A 350 10.25 -22.71 34.71
N GLY A 351 9.30 -23.23 33.92
CA GLY A 351 7.87 -22.90 34.03
C GLY A 351 7.39 -21.65 33.27
N ARG A 352 8.23 -21.00 32.47
CA ARG A 352 7.79 -19.86 31.64
C ARG A 352 7.23 -20.38 30.32
N ALA A 353 6.00 -19.98 30.00
CA ALA A 353 5.31 -20.34 28.76
C ALA A 353 5.05 -19.08 27.92
N ILE A 354 5.43 -19.10 26.64
CA ILE A 354 5.06 -18.08 25.66
C ILE A 354 4.12 -18.71 24.66
N ARG A 355 2.99 -18.05 24.37
CA ARG A 355 2.03 -18.49 23.36
C ARG A 355 1.89 -17.43 22.28
N LYS A 356 2.12 -17.81 21.03
CA LYS A 356 2.06 -16.90 19.88
C LYS A 356 1.17 -17.45 18.79
N ALA A 357 0.25 -16.63 18.29
CA ALA A 357 -0.59 -16.99 17.17
C ALA A 357 0.20 -16.87 15.86
N ILE A 358 0.03 -17.87 15.00
CA ILE A 358 0.55 -17.90 13.63
C ILE A 358 -0.60 -18.23 12.68
N LYS A 359 -0.53 -17.71 11.46
CA LYS A 359 -1.49 -18.01 10.40
C LYS A 359 -0.73 -18.71 9.28
N THR A 360 -1.12 -19.94 8.97
CA THR A 360 -0.61 -20.72 7.84
C THR A 360 -1.52 -20.61 6.62
#